data_AF-A0A8T0C7K1-F1
#
_entry.id   AF-A0A8T0C7K1-F1
#
_cell.length_a   1.000
_cell.length_b   1.000
_cell.length_c   1.000
_cell.angle_alpha   90.00
_cell.angle_beta   90.00
_cell.angle_gamma   90.00
#
_symmetry.space_group_name_H-M   'P 1'
#
loop_
_entity.id
_entity.type
_entity.pdbx_description
1 polymer ?
#
loop_
_entity_poly.entity_id
_entity_poly.type
_entity_poly.pdbx_seq_one_letter_code
_entity_poly.pdbx_strand_id
1 'polypeptide(L)'
;MKVIVLLFLLFVAFFSSAKSKIAKYPRDISLDCRGGVAKIYDECSDQKNIIKMALLEANSTNKTVLLVYGAEWCIWCHVFDKYIDGQRRKYVYEWQYDNEPLKWKMYERGSRNIDRKALDLNKYVSDNFVVAYIEADYSPNGAEAIEGIGVNSEAIRTFPFFFSIDSTGQYAGHMQAYNSISGLEKRTDSGREYRGFDRVILLGELKKLRNAAMLSDRQLQQSLNQQG
;
A
#
# COMPACT_ATOMS: atom_id res chain seq x y z
N MET A 1 19.56 -39.45 -49.11
CA MET A 1 18.87 -38.34 -48.41
C MET A 1 19.02 -38.55 -46.91
N LYS A 2 19.81 -37.72 -46.22
CA LYS A 2 19.93 -37.74 -44.75
C LYS A 2 18.95 -36.71 -44.20
N VAL A 3 17.87 -37.16 -43.58
CA VAL A 3 16.92 -36.30 -42.86
C VAL A 3 17.58 -35.94 -41.52
N ILE A 4 18.04 -34.69 -41.40
CA ILE A 4 18.51 -34.14 -40.12
C ILE A 4 17.26 -33.69 -39.36
N VAL A 5 16.89 -34.44 -38.34
CA VAL A 5 15.83 -34.06 -37.39
C VAL A 5 16.44 -33.05 -36.42
N LEU A 6 16.17 -31.75 -36.64
CA LEU A 6 16.47 -30.71 -35.65
C LEU A 6 15.49 -30.85 -34.49
N LEU A 7 15.97 -31.40 -33.37
CA LEU A 7 15.23 -31.44 -32.12
C LEU A 7 15.25 -30.03 -31.49
N PHE A 8 14.20 -29.24 -31.74
CA PHE A 8 13.98 -27.97 -31.05
C PHE A 8 13.65 -28.26 -29.57
N LEU A 9 14.64 -28.16 -28.70
CA LEU A 9 14.45 -28.12 -27.25
C LEU A 9 13.72 -26.81 -26.91
N LEU A 10 12.38 -26.86 -26.84
CA LEU A 10 11.55 -25.81 -26.27
C LEU A 10 11.87 -25.71 -24.77
N PHE A 11 12.82 -24.85 -24.42
CA PHE A 11 13.09 -24.44 -23.05
C PHE A 11 11.89 -23.60 -22.58
N VAL A 12 10.84 -24.26 -22.07
CA VAL A 12 9.76 -23.58 -21.36
C VAL A 12 10.37 -23.07 -20.07
N ALA A 13 10.84 -21.81 -20.09
CA ALA A 13 11.28 -21.12 -18.88
C ALA A 13 10.08 -21.08 -17.93
N PHE A 14 10.11 -21.93 -16.89
CA PHE A 14 9.24 -21.79 -15.74
C PHE A 14 9.65 -20.48 -15.06
N PHE A 15 9.05 -19.37 -15.48
CA PHE A 15 9.11 -18.12 -14.76
C PHE A 15 8.43 -18.36 -13.41
N SER A 16 9.24 -18.73 -12.41
CA SER A 16 8.80 -18.72 -11.03
C SER A 16 8.40 -17.27 -10.75
N SER A 17 7.09 -17.03 -10.61
CA SER A 17 6.57 -15.69 -10.38
C SER A 17 6.91 -15.30 -8.95
N ALA A 18 8.14 -14.83 -8.77
CA ALA A 18 8.62 -14.31 -7.51
C ALA A 18 7.84 -13.04 -7.14
N LYS A 19 7.74 -12.77 -5.83
CA LYS A 19 7.23 -11.52 -5.29
C LYS A 19 8.04 -10.34 -5.86
N SER A 20 7.36 -9.33 -6.38
CA SER A 20 7.98 -8.10 -6.85
C SER A 20 8.20 -7.11 -5.70
N LYS A 21 9.30 -6.35 -5.76
CA LYS A 21 9.65 -5.34 -4.77
C LYS A 21 8.78 -4.09 -4.96
N ILE A 22 8.08 -3.68 -3.91
CA ILE A 22 7.30 -2.44 -3.88
C ILE A 22 8.19 -1.31 -3.38
N ALA A 23 8.16 -0.16 -4.05
CA ALA A 23 8.77 1.07 -3.56
C ALA A 23 7.92 1.65 -2.43
N LYS A 24 8.51 1.86 -1.27
CA LYS A 24 7.84 2.33 -0.06
C LYS A 24 8.58 3.51 0.55
N TYR A 25 7.81 4.45 1.07
CA TYR A 25 8.27 5.61 1.81
C TYR A 25 7.55 5.68 3.17
N PRO A 26 8.24 6.06 4.26
CA PRO A 26 9.66 6.41 4.32
C PRO A 26 10.58 5.21 4.01
N ARG A 27 11.78 5.47 3.45
CA ARG A 27 12.74 4.39 3.15
C ARG A 27 13.44 3.88 4.40
N ASP A 28 13.71 4.80 5.32
CA ASP A 28 14.34 4.58 6.60
C ASP A 28 13.44 5.20 7.67
N ILE A 29 13.35 4.55 8.82
CA ILE A 29 12.58 5.02 9.97
C ILE A 29 13.58 5.37 11.08
N SER A 30 13.38 6.52 11.71
CA SER A 30 14.23 6.94 12.82
C SER A 30 14.19 5.94 13.98
N LEU A 31 15.33 5.33 14.29
CA LEU A 31 15.47 4.38 15.41
C LEU A 31 15.50 5.09 16.78
N ASP A 32 15.85 6.38 16.79
CA ASP A 32 15.89 7.18 18.02
C ASP A 32 14.51 7.74 18.38
N CYS A 33 13.53 7.59 17.49
CA CYS A 33 12.16 8.02 17.70
C CYS A 33 11.39 7.02 18.58
N ARG A 34 10.82 7.50 19.69
CA ARG A 34 9.85 6.77 20.52
C ARG A 34 10.27 5.32 20.85
N GLY A 35 11.55 5.11 21.15
CA GLY A 35 12.09 3.80 21.51
C GLY A 35 12.41 2.87 20.32
N GLY A 36 12.37 3.37 19.08
CA GLY A 36 12.80 2.63 17.88
C GLY A 36 11.88 1.47 17.50
N VAL A 37 10.62 1.55 17.91
CA VAL A 37 9.66 0.45 17.79
C VAL A 37 8.98 0.44 16.43
N ALA A 38 8.88 1.60 15.79
CA ALA A 38 8.19 1.76 14.53
C ALA A 38 8.81 0.96 13.38
N LYS A 39 7.95 0.44 12.50
CA LYS A 39 8.30 -0.47 11.40
C LYS A 39 7.81 0.02 10.05
N ILE A 40 6.72 0.79 9.98
CA ILE A 40 6.16 1.26 8.69
C ILE A 40 5.92 2.77 8.64
N TYR A 41 5.56 3.40 9.76
CA TYR A 41 5.33 4.84 9.86
C TYR A 41 6.49 5.50 10.62
N ASP A 42 7.09 6.55 10.06
CA ASP A 42 8.06 7.34 10.80
C ASP A 42 7.32 8.36 11.67
N GLU A 43 7.38 8.16 12.99
CA GLU A 43 6.67 8.95 14.00
C GLU A 43 7.37 10.28 14.35
N CYS A 44 8.53 10.61 13.78
CA CYS A 44 9.29 11.82 14.14
C CYS A 44 9.77 12.65 12.96
N SER A 45 9.88 12.07 11.76
CA SER A 45 10.36 12.79 10.58
C SER A 45 9.29 13.66 9.93
N ASP A 46 9.74 14.58 9.06
CA ASP A 46 8.86 15.43 8.25
C ASP A 46 8.07 14.61 7.22
N GLN A 47 6.75 14.54 7.44
CA GLN A 47 5.84 13.78 6.60
C GLN A 47 5.64 14.41 5.21
N LYS A 48 5.77 15.74 5.08
CA LYS A 48 5.73 16.43 3.78
C LYS A 48 6.87 15.96 2.89
N ASN A 49 8.05 15.76 3.47
CA ASN A 49 9.20 15.23 2.75
C ASN A 49 8.97 13.76 2.32
N ILE A 50 8.29 12.94 3.13
CA ILE A 50 7.93 11.57 2.73
C ILE A 50 7.03 11.58 1.48
N ILE A 51 6.00 12.42 1.46
CA ILE A 51 5.10 12.59 0.29
C ILE A 51 5.91 13.06 -0.93
N LYS A 52 6.75 14.08 -0.77
CA LYS A 52 7.61 14.62 -1.83
C LYS A 52 8.51 13.54 -2.44
N MET A 53 9.19 12.76 -1.62
CA MET A 53 10.10 11.72 -2.09
C MET A 53 9.36 10.58 -2.80
N ALA A 54 8.18 10.20 -2.30
CA ALA A 54 7.33 9.23 -2.97
C ALA A 54 6.85 9.74 -4.34
N LEU A 55 6.47 11.01 -4.45
CA LEU A 55 6.05 11.65 -5.70
C LEU A 55 7.20 11.71 -6.72
N LEU A 56 8.41 12.05 -6.28
CA LEU A 56 9.59 12.06 -7.15
C LEU A 56 9.86 10.67 -7.74
N GLU A 57 9.83 9.62 -6.92
CA GLU A 57 10.00 8.25 -7.41
C GLU A 57 8.85 7.84 -8.34
N ALA A 58 7.61 8.15 -7.99
CA ALA A 58 6.43 7.82 -8.78
C ALA A 58 6.50 8.45 -10.18
N ASN A 59 6.84 9.74 -10.27
CA ASN A 59 7.00 10.44 -11.54
C ASN A 59 8.15 9.85 -12.37
N SER A 60 9.30 9.53 -11.74
CA SER A 60 10.44 8.93 -12.45
C SER A 60 10.19 7.50 -12.94
N THR A 61 9.24 6.79 -12.33
CA THR A 61 8.93 5.37 -12.62
C THR A 61 7.58 5.17 -13.32
N ASN A 62 6.90 6.27 -13.70
CA ASN A 62 5.57 6.24 -14.30
C ASN A 62 4.54 5.45 -13.46
N LYS A 63 4.53 5.72 -12.16
CA LYS A 63 3.62 5.12 -11.17
C LYS A 63 2.79 6.20 -10.49
N THR A 64 1.73 5.77 -9.82
CA THR A 64 0.91 6.62 -8.94
C THR A 64 1.44 6.54 -7.52
N VAL A 65 1.34 7.62 -6.72
CA VAL A 65 1.56 7.50 -5.28
C VAL A 65 0.28 7.00 -4.60
N LEU A 66 0.37 5.89 -3.90
CA LEU A 66 -0.65 5.41 -2.97
C LEU A 66 -0.27 5.87 -1.56
N LEU A 67 -1.04 6.79 -1.00
CA LEU A 67 -0.87 7.19 0.39
C LEU A 67 -1.71 6.31 1.30
N VAL A 68 -1.09 5.88 2.38
CA VAL A 68 -1.69 5.18 3.51
C VAL A 68 -1.54 6.09 4.72
N TYR A 69 -2.61 6.79 5.07
CA TYR A 69 -2.63 7.62 6.28
C TYR A 69 -3.11 6.77 7.45
N GLY A 70 -2.31 6.73 8.50
CA GLY A 70 -2.55 5.91 9.67
C GLY A 70 -1.47 6.10 10.71
N ALA A 71 -1.36 5.18 11.66
CA ALA A 71 -0.39 5.26 12.73
C ALA A 71 0.27 3.91 12.96
N GLU A 72 1.41 3.90 13.62
CA GLU A 72 2.18 2.66 13.80
C GLU A 72 1.46 1.63 14.69
N TRP A 73 0.65 2.08 15.66
CA TRP A 73 -0.18 1.22 16.50
C TRP A 73 -1.37 0.57 15.78
N CYS A 74 -1.65 0.97 14.54
CA CYS A 74 -2.78 0.49 13.75
C CYS A 74 -2.52 -0.91 13.18
N ILE A 75 -3.17 -1.93 13.78
CA ILE A 75 -3.09 -3.32 13.32
C ILE A 75 -3.43 -3.45 11.83
N TRP A 76 -4.50 -2.80 11.37
CA TRP A 76 -4.96 -2.90 9.98
C TRP A 76 -4.00 -2.28 8.97
N CYS A 77 -3.18 -1.32 9.40
CA CYS A 77 -2.15 -0.69 8.59
C CYS A 77 -1.01 -1.68 8.33
N HIS A 78 -0.58 -2.41 9.35
CA HIS A 78 0.41 -3.49 9.24
C HIS A 78 -0.12 -4.69 8.45
N VAL A 79 -1.39 -5.06 8.66
CA VAL A 79 -2.06 -6.09 7.85
C VAL A 79 -1.99 -5.69 6.37
N PHE A 80 -2.33 -4.45 6.03
CA PHE A 80 -2.28 -3.96 4.65
C PHE A 80 -0.86 -4.05 4.08
N ASP A 81 0.15 -3.54 4.81
CA ASP A 81 1.57 -3.62 4.43
C ASP A 81 1.99 -5.06 4.07
N LYS A 82 1.65 -6.02 4.93
CA LYS A 82 1.98 -7.44 4.71
C LYS A 82 1.23 -8.02 3.51
N TYR A 83 -0.01 -7.60 3.30
CA TYR A 83 -0.85 -8.07 2.21
C TYR A 83 -0.34 -7.64 0.84
N ILE A 84 -0.01 -6.36 0.66
CA ILE A 84 0.57 -5.86 -0.60
C ILE A 84 1.96 -6.46 -0.85
N ASP A 85 2.66 -6.83 0.22
CA ASP A 85 3.89 -7.60 0.16
C ASP A 85 3.71 -9.08 -0.19
N GLY A 86 2.49 -9.53 -0.48
CA GLY A 86 2.23 -10.93 -0.83
C GLY A 86 2.43 -11.91 0.32
N GLN A 87 2.64 -11.43 1.55
CA GLN A 87 2.60 -12.30 2.73
C GLN A 87 1.19 -12.86 2.86
N ARG A 88 1.07 -14.12 3.29
CA ARG A 88 -0.18 -14.87 3.26
C ARG A 88 -0.22 -15.93 4.33
N ARG A 89 -1.43 -16.40 4.65
CA ARG A 89 -1.75 -17.47 5.62
C ARG A 89 -1.47 -17.11 7.08
N LYS A 90 -0.27 -16.65 7.42
CA LYS A 90 0.13 -16.30 8.78
C LYS A 90 1.06 -15.09 8.76
N TYR A 91 0.81 -14.15 9.66
CA TYR A 91 1.70 -13.04 9.93
C TYR A 91 1.66 -12.71 11.42
N VAL A 92 2.67 -11.98 11.87
CA VAL A 92 2.85 -11.62 13.28
C VAL A 92 2.90 -10.11 13.35
N TYR A 93 1.98 -9.53 14.12
CA TYR A 93 2.02 -8.14 14.47
C TYR A 93 2.78 -7.97 15.78
N GLU A 94 3.76 -7.07 15.74
CA GLU A 94 4.60 -6.73 16.87
C GLU A 94 4.47 -5.23 17.07
N TRP A 95 4.01 -4.82 18.25
CA TRP A 95 3.82 -3.41 18.60
C TRP A 95 4.07 -3.19 20.08
N GLN A 96 4.36 -1.96 20.49
CA GLN A 96 4.46 -1.62 21.91
C GLN A 96 3.30 -0.72 22.33
N TYR A 97 2.60 -1.12 23.37
CA TYR A 97 1.55 -0.31 24.01
C TYR A 97 1.98 -0.06 25.46
N ASP A 98 2.15 1.20 25.85
CA ASP A 98 2.62 1.58 27.19
C ASP A 98 3.95 0.90 27.59
N ASN A 99 4.91 0.87 26.65
CA ASN A 99 6.22 0.19 26.76
C ASN A 99 6.17 -1.34 26.91
N GLU A 100 4.98 -1.96 26.85
CA GLU A 100 4.83 -3.42 26.88
C GLU A 100 4.77 -3.98 25.45
N PRO A 101 5.63 -4.97 25.10
CA PRO A 101 5.62 -5.59 23.78
C PRO A 101 4.40 -6.48 23.59
N LEU A 102 3.55 -6.11 22.65
CA LEU A 102 2.45 -6.92 22.14
C LEU A 102 2.93 -7.73 20.94
N LYS A 103 2.73 -9.05 21.00
CA LYS A 103 3.00 -9.97 19.90
C LYS A 103 1.76 -10.77 19.56
N TRP A 104 1.13 -10.45 18.45
CA TRP A 104 -0.10 -11.10 18.01
C TRP A 104 0.11 -11.94 16.76
N LYS A 105 -0.10 -13.27 16.89
CA LYS A 105 -0.18 -14.16 15.73
C LYS A 105 -1.57 -14.06 15.11
N MET A 106 -1.60 -13.71 13.84
CA MET A 106 -2.82 -13.63 13.06
C MET A 106 -2.76 -14.57 11.86
N TYR A 107 -3.92 -15.06 11.47
CA TYR A 107 -4.08 -15.89 10.30
C TYR A 107 -4.87 -15.16 9.23
N GLU A 108 -4.58 -15.47 7.97
CA GLU A 108 -5.46 -15.09 6.86
C GLU A 108 -6.47 -16.20 6.65
N ARG A 109 -7.75 -15.85 6.48
CA ARG A 109 -8.78 -16.85 6.17
C ARG A 109 -8.45 -17.49 4.82
N GLY A 110 -8.09 -18.77 4.84
CA GLY A 110 -7.67 -19.48 3.65
C GLY A 110 -8.75 -19.49 2.56
N SER A 111 -8.38 -19.09 1.35
CA SER A 111 -9.18 -19.32 0.14
C SER A 111 -8.46 -20.30 -0.78
N ARG A 112 -9.21 -21.01 -1.62
CA ARG A 112 -8.61 -21.62 -2.82
C ARG A 112 -7.86 -20.52 -3.59
N ASN A 113 -6.66 -20.83 -4.06
CA ASN A 113 -5.79 -19.90 -4.82
C ASN A 113 -5.24 -18.70 -4.04
N ILE A 114 -5.11 -18.77 -2.71
CA ILE A 114 -4.54 -17.66 -1.93
C ILE A 114 -3.15 -17.23 -2.41
N ASP A 115 -2.33 -18.20 -2.82
CA ASP A 115 -0.98 -17.95 -3.31
C ASP A 115 -1.01 -17.10 -4.59
N ARG A 116 -1.91 -17.43 -5.53
CA ARG A 116 -2.08 -16.67 -6.77
C ARG A 116 -2.61 -15.25 -6.50
N LYS A 117 -3.63 -15.12 -5.64
CA LYS A 117 -4.20 -13.81 -5.27
C LYS A 117 -3.18 -12.91 -4.57
N ALA A 118 -2.31 -13.48 -3.73
CA ALA A 118 -1.25 -12.74 -3.07
C ALA A 118 -0.22 -12.21 -4.08
N LEU A 119 0.17 -13.05 -5.05
CA LEU A 119 1.07 -12.66 -6.13
C LEU A 119 0.45 -11.60 -7.06
N ASP A 120 -0.82 -11.76 -7.44
CA ASP A 120 -1.52 -10.80 -8.31
C ASP A 120 -1.64 -9.42 -7.63
N LEU A 121 -1.99 -9.39 -6.33
CA LEU A 121 -2.03 -8.14 -5.57
C LEU A 121 -0.65 -7.49 -5.48
N ASN A 122 0.37 -8.25 -5.08
CA ASN A 122 1.73 -7.74 -4.95
C ASN A 122 2.28 -7.22 -6.28
N LYS A 123 2.10 -7.98 -7.37
CA LYS A 123 2.51 -7.58 -8.70
C LYS A 123 1.81 -6.30 -9.13
N TYR A 124 0.49 -6.23 -8.93
CA TYR A 124 -0.25 -5.01 -9.26
C TYR A 124 0.29 -3.81 -8.49
N VAL A 125 0.48 -3.92 -7.17
CA VAL A 125 1.01 -2.80 -6.38
C VAL A 125 2.42 -2.41 -6.84
N SER A 126 3.30 -3.39 -7.03
CA SER A 126 4.67 -3.16 -7.51
C SER A 126 4.73 -2.47 -8.86
N ASP A 127 3.88 -2.88 -9.81
CA ASP A 127 3.89 -2.33 -11.18
C ASP A 127 3.26 -0.94 -11.23
N ASN A 128 2.38 -0.61 -10.28
CA ASN A 128 1.48 0.52 -10.43
C ASN A 128 1.67 1.64 -9.41
N PHE A 129 2.25 1.35 -8.25
CA PHE A 129 2.33 2.29 -7.14
C PHE A 129 3.73 2.46 -6.56
N VAL A 130 3.99 3.68 -6.10
CA VAL A 130 4.88 3.96 -4.97
C VAL A 130 4.00 4.14 -3.75
N VAL A 131 4.27 3.44 -2.65
CA VAL A 131 3.43 3.51 -1.44
C VAL A 131 4.07 4.44 -0.43
N ALA A 132 3.33 5.43 0.07
CA ALA A 132 3.77 6.34 1.12
C ALA A 132 2.92 6.16 2.38
N TYR A 133 3.57 5.83 3.49
CA TYR A 133 2.96 5.74 4.81
C TYR A 133 3.12 7.08 5.51
N ILE A 134 1.99 7.73 5.80
CA ILE A 134 1.95 9.03 6.47
C ILE A 134 1.39 8.83 7.87
N GLU A 135 2.21 9.16 8.86
CA GLU A 135 1.90 8.95 10.26
C GLU A 135 0.96 10.05 10.77
N ALA A 136 -0.12 9.68 11.44
CA ALA A 136 -1.23 10.56 11.77
C ALA A 136 -1.18 11.17 13.19
N ASP A 137 -0.53 10.51 14.15
CA ASP A 137 -0.73 10.80 15.58
C ASP A 137 0.47 11.43 16.27
N TYR A 138 1.68 10.97 15.95
CA TYR A 138 2.90 11.33 16.66
C TYR A 138 3.89 12.16 15.85
N SER A 139 3.78 12.11 14.52
CA SER A 139 4.62 12.89 13.64
C SER A 139 4.39 14.40 13.81
N PRO A 140 5.41 15.23 13.54
CA PRO A 140 5.30 16.68 13.74
C PRO A 140 4.25 17.34 12.82
N ASN A 141 3.91 16.73 11.68
CA ASN A 141 3.11 17.37 10.65
C ASN A 141 2.32 16.42 9.74
N GLY A 142 1.93 15.24 10.21
CA GLY A 142 1.16 14.27 9.43
C GLY A 142 -0.15 14.81 8.85
N ALA A 143 -0.99 15.39 9.70
CA ALA A 143 -2.25 16.02 9.28
C ALA A 143 -2.01 17.18 8.30
N GLU A 144 -1.09 18.07 8.62
CA GLU A 144 -0.72 19.22 7.77
C GLU A 144 -0.18 18.76 6.41
N ALA A 145 0.56 17.65 6.36
CA ALA A 145 1.12 17.11 5.13
C ALA A 145 0.04 16.64 4.16
N ILE A 146 -1.02 15.98 4.66
CA ILE A 146 -2.13 15.53 3.80
C ILE A 146 -3.09 16.68 3.46
N GLU A 147 -3.24 17.67 4.34
CA GLU A 147 -4.03 18.88 4.08
C GLU A 147 -3.40 19.74 2.98
N GLY A 148 -2.06 19.85 2.98
CA GLY A 148 -1.33 20.58 1.95
C GLY A 148 -1.51 20.06 0.53
N ILE A 149 -1.95 18.81 0.36
CA ILE A 149 -2.26 18.19 -0.94
C ILE A 149 -3.77 18.06 -1.20
N GLY A 150 -4.61 18.66 -0.36
CA GLY A 150 -6.06 18.75 -0.57
C GLY A 150 -6.91 17.68 0.12
N VAL A 151 -6.37 16.95 1.12
CA VAL A 151 -7.14 15.98 1.93
C VAL A 151 -7.61 16.62 3.23
N ASN A 152 -8.90 16.52 3.55
CA ASN A 152 -9.41 16.96 4.84
C ASN A 152 -9.09 15.91 5.94
N SER A 153 -8.07 16.17 6.76
CA SER A 153 -7.65 15.27 7.84
C SER A 153 -8.75 15.08 8.89
N GLU A 154 -9.50 16.14 9.20
CA GLU A 154 -10.60 16.14 10.16
C GLU A 154 -11.80 15.31 9.70
N ALA A 155 -11.87 14.91 8.44
CA ALA A 155 -12.92 14.01 7.93
C ALA A 155 -12.55 12.52 8.10
N ILE A 156 -11.29 12.21 8.42
CA ILE A 156 -10.82 10.83 8.54
C ILE A 156 -11.24 10.27 9.90
N ARG A 157 -11.87 9.10 9.89
CA ARG A 157 -12.44 8.43 11.08
C ARG A 157 -11.90 7.02 11.31
N THR A 158 -11.18 6.48 10.34
CA THR A 158 -10.75 5.08 10.33
C THR A 158 -9.35 4.98 9.73
N PHE A 159 -8.45 4.27 10.40
CA PHE A 159 -7.13 3.92 9.89
C PHE A 159 -7.05 2.43 9.51
N PRO A 160 -6.37 2.07 8.42
CA PRO A 160 -5.75 2.97 7.42
C PRO A 160 -6.78 3.67 6.54
N PHE A 161 -6.50 4.94 6.20
CA PHE A 161 -7.19 5.70 5.16
C PHE A 161 -6.34 5.69 3.88
N PHE A 162 -6.92 5.26 2.76
CA PHE A 162 -6.19 5.07 1.50
C PHE A 162 -6.63 6.09 0.47
N PHE A 163 -5.66 6.76 -0.15
CA PHE A 163 -5.92 7.70 -1.23
C PHE A 163 -4.75 7.78 -2.20
N SER A 164 -5.00 8.34 -3.38
CA SER A 164 -3.98 8.60 -4.39
C SER A 164 -3.86 10.09 -4.66
N ILE A 165 -2.65 10.49 -5.04
CA ILE A 165 -2.37 11.79 -5.63
C ILE A 165 -1.99 11.63 -7.09
N ASP A 166 -2.22 12.70 -7.86
CA ASP A 166 -1.82 12.80 -9.26
C ASP A 166 -0.33 13.16 -9.44
N SER A 167 0.12 13.29 -10.68
CA SER A 167 1.53 13.57 -11.02
C SER A 167 2.03 14.94 -10.54
N THR A 168 1.13 15.86 -10.18
CA THR A 168 1.46 17.17 -9.60
C THR A 168 1.55 17.13 -8.08
N GLY A 169 1.10 16.04 -7.47
CA GLY A 169 1.08 15.86 -6.04
C GLY A 169 -0.24 16.20 -5.37
N GLN A 170 -1.30 16.48 -6.14
CA GLN A 170 -2.61 16.84 -5.59
C GLN A 170 -3.51 15.62 -5.41
N TYR A 171 -4.38 15.68 -4.41
CA TYR A 171 -5.39 14.65 -4.13
C TYR A 171 -6.23 14.34 -5.38
N ALA A 172 -6.33 13.05 -5.71
CA ALA A 172 -7.07 12.57 -6.87
C ALA A 172 -8.28 11.68 -6.51
N GLY A 173 -8.22 10.95 -5.40
CA GLY A 173 -9.31 10.08 -4.97
C GLY A 173 -8.98 9.24 -3.75
N HIS A 174 -9.99 8.76 -3.03
CA HIS A 174 -9.83 7.88 -1.87
C HIS A 174 -10.68 6.60 -1.95
N MET A 175 -10.29 5.60 -1.17
CA MET A 175 -11.07 4.40 -0.92
C MET A 175 -12.02 4.69 0.24
N GLN A 176 -13.27 4.22 0.16
CA GLN A 176 -14.15 4.19 1.33
C GLN A 176 -13.46 3.46 2.51
N ALA A 177 -13.85 3.78 3.74
CA ALA A 177 -13.30 3.11 4.91
C ALA A 177 -13.36 1.58 4.75
N TYR A 178 -12.26 0.89 5.03
CA TYR A 178 -12.16 -0.53 4.66
C TYR A 178 -13.22 -1.41 5.34
N ASN A 179 -13.71 -0.98 6.51
CA ASN A 179 -14.76 -1.62 7.30
C ASN A 179 -16.18 -1.28 6.82
N SER A 180 -16.36 -0.29 5.93
CA SER A 180 -17.64 0.02 5.29
C SER A 180 -17.82 -0.67 3.94
N ILE A 181 -16.74 -1.21 3.35
CA ILE A 181 -16.80 -1.94 2.08
C ILE A 181 -17.23 -3.39 2.35
N SER A 182 -18.40 -3.76 1.84
CA SER A 182 -18.98 -5.09 2.04
C SER A 182 -18.01 -6.21 1.67
N GLY A 183 -17.66 -7.02 2.66
CA GLY A 183 -16.79 -8.19 2.50
C GLY A 183 -15.29 -7.91 2.37
N LEU A 184 -14.85 -6.64 2.38
CA LEU A 184 -13.42 -6.31 2.33
C LEU A 184 -12.71 -6.72 3.61
N GLU A 185 -13.17 -6.26 4.77
CA GLU A 185 -12.63 -6.68 6.07
C GLU A 185 -12.94 -8.15 6.33
N LYS A 186 -11.91 -8.95 6.61
CA LYS A 186 -12.03 -10.33 7.12
C LYS A 186 -11.52 -10.36 8.54
N ARG A 187 -12.43 -10.45 9.52
CA ARG A 187 -12.12 -10.45 10.95
C ARG A 187 -12.84 -11.57 11.72
N THR A 188 -12.19 -12.18 12.71
CA THR A 188 -12.84 -12.90 13.81
C THR A 188 -12.08 -12.70 15.12
N ASP A 189 -12.81 -12.40 16.20
CA ASP A 189 -12.27 -12.17 17.54
C ASP A 189 -12.62 -13.35 18.47
N SER A 190 -12.31 -14.59 18.05
CA SER A 190 -12.72 -15.84 18.73
C SER A 190 -11.55 -16.67 19.30
N GLY A 191 -10.35 -16.10 19.40
CA GLY A 191 -9.15 -16.79 19.90
C GLY A 191 -8.38 -17.64 18.87
N ARG A 192 -8.92 -17.83 17.66
CA ARG A 192 -8.19 -18.26 16.45
C ARG A 192 -8.29 -17.14 15.40
N GLU A 193 -7.68 -16.01 15.71
CA GLU A 193 -7.97 -14.77 15.00
C GLU A 193 -7.57 -14.84 13.52
N TYR A 194 -8.57 -14.58 12.69
CA TYR A 194 -8.33 -14.14 11.32
C TYR A 194 -8.44 -12.63 11.28
N ARG A 195 -7.40 -11.98 10.78
CA ARG A 195 -7.47 -10.59 10.32
C ARG A 195 -7.00 -10.56 8.87
N GLY A 196 -7.48 -9.62 8.09
CA GLY A 196 -7.12 -9.57 6.69
C GLY A 196 -8.09 -8.81 5.81
N PHE A 197 -7.67 -8.61 4.57
CA PHE A 197 -8.52 -8.08 3.52
C PHE A 197 -8.90 -9.18 2.54
N ASP A 198 -10.09 -9.09 1.95
CA ASP A 198 -10.37 -9.84 0.73
C ASP A 198 -9.47 -9.29 -0.40
N ARG A 199 -8.50 -10.09 -0.84
CA ARG A 199 -7.50 -9.64 -1.84
C ARG A 199 -8.11 -9.23 -3.17
N VAL A 200 -9.24 -9.83 -3.56
CA VAL A 200 -9.88 -9.52 -4.84
C VAL A 200 -10.57 -8.16 -4.75
N ILE A 201 -11.29 -7.92 -3.65
CA ILE A 201 -11.93 -6.63 -3.40
C ILE A 201 -10.86 -5.55 -3.22
N LEU A 202 -9.83 -5.79 -2.41
CA LEU A 202 -8.72 -4.86 -2.20
C LEU A 202 -8.04 -4.49 -3.52
N LEU A 203 -7.73 -5.47 -4.38
CA LEU A 203 -7.17 -5.21 -5.71
C LEU A 203 -8.11 -4.34 -6.56
N GLY A 204 -9.42 -4.56 -6.47
CA GLY A 204 -10.43 -3.73 -7.13
C GLY A 204 -10.39 -2.28 -6.66
N GLU A 205 -10.31 -2.05 -5.36
CA GLU A 205 -10.22 -0.69 -4.79
C GLU A 205 -8.91 0.01 -5.16
N LEU A 206 -7.78 -0.70 -5.13
CA LEU A 206 -6.50 -0.13 -5.56
C LEU A 206 -6.52 0.25 -7.05
N LYS A 207 -7.20 -0.52 -7.90
CA LYS A 207 -7.41 -0.14 -9.31
C LYS A 207 -8.20 1.15 -9.45
N LYS A 208 -9.24 1.36 -8.63
CA LYS A 208 -10.00 2.62 -8.63
C LYS A 208 -9.13 3.81 -8.24
N LEU A 209 -8.29 3.67 -7.22
CA LEU A 209 -7.36 4.72 -6.79
C LEU A 209 -6.36 5.11 -7.89
N ARG A 210 -5.76 4.12 -8.58
CA ARG A 210 -4.89 4.41 -9.73
C ARG A 210 -5.64 5.15 -10.83
N ASN A 211 -6.84 4.67 -11.17
CA ASN A 211 -7.65 5.26 -12.23
C ASN A 211 -8.03 6.71 -11.92
N ALA A 212 -8.32 7.03 -10.65
CA ALA A 212 -8.62 8.39 -10.21
C ALA A 212 -7.43 9.33 -10.46
N ALA A 213 -6.22 8.93 -10.07
CA ALA A 213 -4.99 9.70 -10.34
C ALA A 213 -4.77 9.91 -11.85
N MET A 214 -4.87 8.84 -12.65
CA MET A 214 -4.72 8.92 -14.10
C MET A 214 -5.81 9.76 -14.80
N LEU A 215 -6.99 9.90 -14.19
CA LEU A 215 -8.04 10.79 -14.69
C LEU A 215 -7.72 12.25 -14.36
N SER A 216 -7.27 12.54 -13.13
CA SER A 216 -6.79 13.87 -12.74
C SER A 216 -5.68 14.36 -13.68
N ASP A 217 -4.67 13.51 -13.93
CA ASP A 217 -3.57 13.83 -14.85
C ASP A 217 -4.08 14.18 -16.26
N ARG A 218 -5.03 13.40 -16.80
CA ARG A 218 -5.58 13.64 -18.14
C ARG A 218 -6.38 14.94 -18.21
N GLN A 219 -7.14 15.25 -17.17
CA GLN A 219 -7.91 16.49 -17.08
C GLN A 219 -6.98 17.71 -17.03
N LEU A 220 -5.89 17.62 -16.26
CA LEU A 220 -4.86 18.65 -16.23
C LEU A 220 -4.25 18.88 -17.62
N GLN A 221 -3.82 17.81 -18.30
CA GLN A 221 -3.23 17.92 -19.65
C GLN A 221 -4.21 18.52 -20.66
N GLN A 222 -5.49 18.16 -20.59
CA GLN A 222 -6.54 18.76 -21.44
C GLN A 222 -6.69 20.26 -21.17
N SER A 223 -6.66 20.69 -19.90
CA SER A 223 -6.76 22.11 -19.54
C SER A 223 -5.57 22.93 -20.04
N LEU A 224 -4.36 22.39 -19.97
CA LEU A 224 -3.14 23.04 -20.46
C LEU A 224 -3.16 23.22 -21.98
N ASN A 225 -3.62 22.20 -22.70
CA ASN A 225 -3.73 22.24 -24.17
C ASN A 225 -4.81 23.19 -24.70
N GLN A 226 -5.78 23.60 -23.87
CA GLN A 226 -6.82 24.55 -24.24
C GLN A 226 -6.41 26.02 -23.99
N GLN A 227 -5.30 26.24 -23.28
CA GLN A 227 -4.79 27.57 -22.92
C GLN A 227 -3.58 28.01 -23.76
N GLY A 228 -3.04 27.12 -24.60
CA GLY A 228 -1.93 27.40 -25.54
C GLY A 228 -2.40 27.39 -26.98
#